data_AF-A0A1A5YMU2-F1
#
_entry.id   AF-A0A1A5YMU2-F1
#
_cell.length_a   1.000
_cell.length_b   1.000
_cell.length_c   1.000
_cell.angle_alpha   90.00
_cell.angle_beta   90.00
_cell.angle_gamma   90.00
#
_symmetry.space_group_name_H-M   'P 1'
#
loop_
_entity.id
_entity.type
_entity.pdbx_description
1 polymer ?
#
loop_
_entity_poly.entity_id
_entity_poly.type
_entity_poly.pdbx_seq_one_letter_code
_entity_poly.pdbx_strand_id
1 'polypeptide(L)'
;MRQAKKVIIYLLGFILLLLPVLTVLPSEASASCHWVKGHTRNGKYVSGYWRGCGGSSSGGSSGSTSTTPTSPSSPSNPSSSSSSSSDTTYGATNIVNLYKGKKYVGTADASKLVFVKGYYTADGTYVRPHFRTHANDYVKDNFSYQNISTLLPKAKYPSYKYDSNQNVATIEKYLLYNNVDYNLNTNQLSTVKEYAKLLYQSGDSSIAKDKAVQVGTELYQGILSDKKMASLQVKFDVSGEMSLEDYLLQVVNSSAYMSRVTVLDVIIPVYAQYLREAQADPTKVNDAKTAGINFYSIAGGYGIDIANQVEMDMLQSFQKTDERRIYSVNSLNLDEVGNSKYDFIETYLTAIGQVYNITFDPIDIIGYKIDLYFINKYVTYSSLEFALQNGKKLYEKYGLSSDMAIKQAENDVRVFLGKLSGI
;
A
#
# COMPACT_ATOMS: atom_id res chain seq x y z
N MET A 1 35.12 26.48 -70.39
CA MET A 1 34.69 27.20 -69.15
C MET A 1 33.20 27.06 -68.80
N ARG A 2 32.24 27.15 -69.74
CA ARG A 2 30.79 27.01 -69.40
C ARG A 2 30.39 25.64 -68.84
N GLN A 3 30.99 24.56 -69.32
CA GLN A 3 30.75 23.19 -68.85
C GLN A 3 31.19 23.00 -67.37
N ALA A 4 32.39 23.48 -67.02
CA ALA A 4 32.91 23.39 -65.64
C ALA A 4 32.03 24.14 -64.61
N LYS A 5 31.45 25.29 -64.99
CA LYS A 5 30.54 26.04 -64.11
C LYS A 5 29.27 25.25 -63.77
N LYS A 6 28.73 24.48 -64.73
CA LYS A 6 27.54 23.66 -64.48
C LYS A 6 27.83 22.52 -63.50
N VAL A 7 28.98 21.84 -63.67
CA VAL A 7 29.39 20.74 -62.77
C VAL A 7 29.56 21.23 -61.33
N ILE A 8 30.19 22.39 -61.14
CA ILE A 8 30.39 22.96 -59.80
C ILE A 8 29.06 23.32 -59.12
N ILE A 9 28.10 23.86 -59.87
CA ILE A 9 26.77 24.20 -59.34
C ILE A 9 26.00 22.95 -58.91
N TYR A 10 26.04 21.87 -59.70
CA TYR A 10 25.40 20.61 -59.32
C TYR A 10 26.06 19.95 -58.10
N LEU A 11 27.38 20.02 -58.00
CA LEU A 11 28.11 19.46 -56.86
C LEU A 11 27.78 20.22 -55.56
N LEU A 12 27.74 21.56 -55.61
CA LEU A 12 27.34 22.39 -54.48
C LEU A 12 25.88 22.16 -54.08
N GLY A 13 24.98 22.02 -55.06
CA GLY A 13 23.59 21.68 -54.81
C GLY A 13 23.43 20.32 -54.12
N PHE A 14 24.20 19.32 -54.54
CA PHE A 14 24.18 17.98 -53.93
C PHE A 14 24.74 17.98 -52.49
N ILE A 15 25.83 18.73 -52.24
CA ILE A 15 26.39 18.88 -50.88
C ILE A 15 25.41 19.61 -49.97
N LEU A 16 24.71 20.64 -50.46
CA LEU A 16 23.67 21.35 -49.71
C LEU A 16 22.46 20.46 -49.37
N LEU A 17 22.14 19.50 -50.24
CA LEU A 17 21.06 18.53 -50.02
C LEU A 17 21.42 17.44 -49.00
N LEU A 18 22.72 17.19 -48.77
CA LEU A 18 23.22 16.22 -47.78
C LEU A 18 23.36 16.79 -46.36
N LEU A 19 23.41 18.11 -46.19
CA LEU A 19 23.53 18.77 -44.89
C LEU A 19 22.44 18.41 -43.86
N PRO A 20 21.14 18.27 -44.20
CA PRO A 20 20.13 17.88 -43.21
C PRO A 20 20.18 16.41 -42.77
N VAL A 21 20.91 15.55 -43.50
CA VAL A 21 21.04 14.11 -43.15
C VAL A 21 22.14 13.89 -42.11
N LEU A 22 23.15 14.77 -42.05
CA LEU A 22 24.26 14.70 -41.08
C LEU A 22 23.94 15.28 -39.70
N THR A 23 22.84 16.02 -39.54
CA THR A 23 22.41 16.57 -38.24
C THR A 23 21.45 15.66 -37.47
N VAL A 24 21.12 14.48 -38.00
CA VAL A 24 20.38 13.43 -37.28
C VAL A 24 21.34 12.35 -36.81
N LEU A 25 22.41 12.75 -36.12
CA LEU A 25 23.06 11.86 -35.17
C LEU A 25 22.14 11.83 -33.94
N PRO A 26 21.72 10.66 -33.43
CA PRO A 26 20.97 10.60 -32.20
C PRO A 26 21.86 11.19 -31.10
N SER A 27 21.58 12.44 -30.73
CA SER A 27 22.05 13.02 -29.48
C SER A 27 21.73 12.01 -28.40
N GLU A 28 22.71 11.71 -27.56
CA GLU A 28 22.57 10.87 -26.36
C GLU A 28 21.16 11.05 -25.80
N ALA A 29 20.34 10.00 -25.92
CA ALA A 29 19.01 10.00 -25.38
C ALA A 29 19.15 10.01 -23.86
N SER A 30 19.32 11.20 -23.29
CA SER A 30 19.15 11.42 -21.87
C SER A 30 17.76 10.91 -21.55
N ALA A 31 17.68 9.81 -20.79
CA ALA A 31 16.42 9.19 -20.42
C ALA A 31 15.59 10.23 -19.64
N SER A 32 14.68 10.92 -20.34
CA SER A 32 13.79 11.88 -19.73
C SER A 32 12.76 11.10 -18.91
N CYS A 33 12.56 11.53 -17.66
CA CYS A 33 11.52 10.99 -16.81
C CYS A 33 10.15 11.20 -17.46
N HIS A 34 9.42 10.12 -17.73
CA HIS A 34 8.07 10.18 -18.26
C HIS A 34 7.08 9.49 -17.31
N TRP A 35 5.99 10.20 -17.00
CA TRP A 35 4.88 9.65 -16.22
C TRP A 35 4.05 8.73 -17.10
N VAL A 36 3.88 7.49 -16.66
CA VAL A 36 2.96 6.53 -17.27
C VAL A 36 1.64 6.60 -16.53
N LYS A 37 0.57 7.02 -17.22
CA LYS A 37 -0.77 7.07 -16.64
C LYS A 37 -1.24 5.66 -16.23
N GLY A 38 -1.91 5.56 -15.08
CA GLY A 38 -2.52 4.32 -14.62
C GLY A 38 -3.56 3.78 -15.60
N HIS A 39 -3.79 2.46 -15.57
CA HIS A 39 -4.79 1.81 -16.41
C HIS A 39 -5.40 0.60 -15.70
N THR A 40 -6.62 0.23 -16.10
CA THR A 40 -7.31 -0.95 -15.58
C THR A 40 -6.99 -2.16 -16.45
N ARG A 41 -6.53 -3.26 -15.83
CA ARG A 41 -6.27 -4.53 -16.52
C ARG A 41 -7.00 -5.65 -15.79
N ASN A 42 -7.91 -6.32 -16.50
CA ASN A 42 -8.74 -7.41 -15.96
C ASN A 42 -9.51 -7.01 -14.68
N GLY A 43 -10.11 -5.82 -14.67
CA GLY A 43 -10.89 -5.32 -13.53
C GLY A 43 -10.07 -4.81 -12.35
N LYS A 44 -8.73 -4.94 -12.37
CA LYS A 44 -7.85 -4.39 -11.34
C LYS A 44 -7.15 -3.14 -11.86
N TYR A 45 -7.24 -2.04 -11.10
CA TYR A 45 -6.53 -0.81 -11.41
C TYR A 45 -5.04 -0.94 -11.11
N VAL A 46 -4.20 -0.46 -12.03
CA VAL A 46 -2.74 -0.34 -11.86
C VAL A 46 -2.41 1.14 -11.83
N SER A 47 -1.85 1.61 -10.70
CA SER A 47 -1.48 3.01 -10.52
C SER A 47 -0.40 3.46 -11.53
N GLY A 48 -0.40 4.75 -11.85
CA GLY A 48 0.63 5.35 -12.68
C GLY A 48 2.00 5.36 -12.00
N TYR A 49 3.07 5.44 -12.79
CA TYR A 49 4.44 5.49 -12.26
C TYR A 49 5.39 6.21 -13.23
N TRP A 50 6.48 6.74 -12.69
CA TRP A 50 7.55 7.36 -13.46
C TRP A 50 8.49 6.30 -14.06
N ARG A 51 8.77 6.39 -15.37
CA ARG A 51 9.81 5.60 -16.05
C ARG A 51 10.98 6.49 -16.45
N GLY A 52 12.19 5.93 -16.40
CA GLY A 52 13.41 6.59 -16.91
C GLY A 52 14.18 7.42 -15.89
N CYS A 53 13.69 7.55 -14.65
CA CYS A 53 14.42 8.24 -13.59
C CYS A 53 15.51 7.31 -13.02
N GLY A 54 16.73 7.39 -13.58
CA GLY A 54 17.91 6.77 -12.99
C GLY A 54 18.23 7.42 -11.65
N GLY A 55 17.71 6.85 -10.56
CA GLY A 55 18.02 7.28 -9.21
C GLY A 55 19.48 7.03 -8.89
N SER A 56 20.29 8.10 -8.91
CA SER A 56 21.58 8.11 -8.24
C SER A 56 21.34 8.19 -6.72
N SER A 57 20.97 7.07 -6.10
CA SER A 57 20.95 6.98 -4.64
C SER A 57 22.38 6.78 -4.15
N SER A 58 23.03 7.89 -3.80
CA SER A 58 24.22 7.93 -2.97
C SER A 58 23.97 7.18 -1.65
N GLY A 59 24.56 5.99 -1.52
CA GLY A 59 24.56 5.22 -0.28
C GLY A 59 25.42 5.91 0.78
N GLY A 60 24.77 6.51 1.78
CA GLY A 60 25.41 6.88 3.04
C GLY A 60 25.51 5.67 3.95
N SER A 61 26.69 5.03 3.99
CA SER A 61 27.01 4.00 4.97
C SER A 61 27.31 4.63 6.33
N SER A 62 26.42 4.43 7.31
CA SER A 62 26.70 4.65 8.73
C SER A 62 27.38 3.39 9.30
N GLY A 63 28.66 3.52 9.64
CA GLY A 63 29.49 2.45 10.19
C GLY A 63 29.24 2.19 11.68
N SER A 64 29.22 0.91 12.02
CA SER A 64 29.30 0.40 13.40
C SER A 64 30.78 0.24 13.80
N THR A 65 31.18 0.96 14.84
CA THR A 65 32.46 0.85 15.54
C THR A 65 32.54 -0.45 16.34
N SER A 66 33.52 -1.31 16.03
CA SER A 66 34.04 -2.32 16.97
C SER A 66 35.56 -2.20 17.05
N THR A 67 36.04 -2.08 18.28
CA THR A 67 37.43 -1.86 18.70
C THR A 67 38.36 -3.07 18.45
N THR A 68 39.52 -2.78 17.84
CA THR A 68 40.83 -3.49 17.77
C THR A 68 41.45 -3.84 19.15
N PRO A 69 42.65 -4.49 19.29
CA PRO A 69 43.70 -4.92 18.32
C PRO A 69 44.20 -6.39 18.51
N THR A 70 44.97 -7.05 17.62
CA THR A 70 46.42 -6.86 17.38
C THR A 70 46.95 -7.55 16.09
N SER A 71 47.83 -6.82 15.39
CA SER A 71 48.78 -7.17 14.30
C SER A 71 49.87 -8.18 14.70
N PRO A 72 50.85 -8.62 13.84
CA PRO A 72 51.23 -8.20 12.46
C PRO A 72 51.33 -9.39 11.45
N SER A 73 51.53 -9.28 10.13
CA SER A 73 52.47 -8.45 9.34
C SER A 73 52.11 -8.45 7.83
N SER A 74 52.43 -7.35 7.15
CA SER A 74 52.51 -7.16 5.68
C SER A 74 53.66 -7.98 5.04
N PRO A 75 53.78 -8.16 3.68
CA PRO A 75 53.48 -7.15 2.66
C PRO A 75 52.97 -7.59 1.26
N SER A 76 52.64 -6.55 0.48
CA SER A 76 52.72 -6.40 -0.98
C SER A 76 51.48 -6.69 -1.84
N ASN A 77 51.00 -5.58 -2.41
CA ASN A 77 50.10 -5.42 -3.54
C ASN A 77 50.76 -6.00 -4.82
N PRO A 78 49.98 -6.57 -5.76
CA PRO A 78 49.89 -5.86 -7.03
C PRO A 78 48.48 -5.81 -7.63
N SER A 79 48.23 -4.67 -8.25
CA SER A 79 47.18 -4.41 -9.23
C SER A 79 47.05 -5.52 -10.27
N SER A 80 45.86 -6.13 -10.37
CA SER A 80 45.41 -6.78 -11.59
C SER A 80 43.90 -6.64 -11.75
N SER A 81 43.52 -5.93 -12.81
CA SER A 81 42.21 -6.00 -13.42
C SER A 81 41.96 -7.44 -13.88
N SER A 82 41.27 -8.22 -13.05
CA SER A 82 40.73 -9.50 -13.47
C SER A 82 39.22 -9.38 -13.56
N SER A 83 38.74 -9.29 -14.80
CA SER A 83 37.42 -9.74 -15.19
C SER A 83 37.34 -11.23 -14.88
N SER A 84 37.11 -11.57 -13.61
CA SER A 84 36.81 -12.92 -13.18
C SER A 84 35.42 -13.26 -13.70
N SER A 85 35.37 -13.73 -14.94
CA SER A 85 34.31 -14.62 -15.41
C SER A 85 34.36 -15.83 -14.50
N SER A 86 33.63 -15.76 -13.39
CA SER A 86 33.38 -16.92 -12.57
C SER A 86 32.54 -17.85 -13.43
N ASP A 87 33.19 -18.82 -14.07
CA ASP A 87 32.57 -20.01 -14.63
C ASP A 87 31.86 -20.73 -13.49
N THR A 88 30.64 -20.27 -13.20
CA THR A 88 29.71 -21.00 -12.36
C THR A 88 29.12 -22.10 -13.22
N THR A 89 29.89 -23.17 -13.41
CA THR A 89 29.49 -24.37 -14.15
C THR A 89 28.30 -24.99 -13.43
N TYR A 90 27.08 -24.73 -13.92
CA TYR A 90 25.85 -25.24 -13.34
C TYR A 90 25.50 -26.59 -13.98
N GLY A 91 26.03 -27.67 -13.43
CA GLY A 91 25.81 -29.04 -13.92
C GLY A 91 26.73 -29.47 -15.07
N ALA A 92 26.66 -30.74 -15.44
CA ALA A 92 27.50 -31.35 -16.48
C ALA A 92 27.18 -30.88 -17.91
N THR A 93 26.09 -30.13 -18.08
CA THR A 93 25.64 -29.59 -19.37
C THR A 93 25.43 -28.09 -19.23
N ASN A 94 25.98 -27.28 -20.16
CA ASN A 94 25.75 -25.82 -20.24
C ASN A 94 24.31 -25.45 -20.66
N ILE A 95 23.32 -26.26 -20.30
CA ILE A 95 21.93 -26.12 -20.72
C ILE A 95 21.07 -25.95 -19.47
N VAL A 96 20.27 -24.88 -19.44
CA VAL A 96 19.32 -24.58 -18.38
C VAL A 96 17.89 -24.75 -18.88
N ASN A 97 17.03 -25.32 -18.04
CA ASN A 97 15.60 -25.45 -18.34
C ASN A 97 14.90 -24.11 -18.17
N LEU A 98 13.95 -23.83 -19.05
CA LEU A 98 13.10 -22.65 -19.03
C LEU A 98 11.69 -23.05 -18.62
N TYR A 99 11.10 -22.26 -17.72
CA TYR A 99 9.76 -22.47 -17.18
C TYR A 99 8.93 -21.21 -17.30
N LYS A 100 7.66 -21.37 -17.71
CA LYS A 100 6.62 -20.34 -17.60
C LYS A 100 5.64 -20.76 -16.52
N GLY A 101 5.80 -20.20 -15.32
CA GLY A 101 5.20 -20.78 -14.11
C GLY A 101 5.75 -22.18 -13.87
N LYS A 102 4.89 -23.20 -13.74
CA LYS A 102 5.30 -24.61 -13.60
C LYS A 102 5.47 -25.35 -14.92
N LYS A 103 5.14 -24.73 -16.06
CA LYS A 103 5.20 -25.36 -17.39
C LYS A 103 6.62 -25.26 -17.94
N TYR A 104 7.22 -26.40 -18.28
CA TYR A 104 8.45 -26.43 -19.06
C TYR A 104 8.19 -25.89 -20.47
N VAL A 105 8.99 -24.91 -20.91
CA VAL A 105 8.83 -24.24 -22.21
C VAL A 105 10.04 -24.37 -23.13
N GLY A 106 11.12 -25.02 -22.68
CA GLY A 106 12.31 -25.28 -23.48
C GLY A 106 13.57 -25.22 -22.65
N THR A 107 14.71 -25.11 -23.32
CA THR A 107 16.01 -24.90 -22.69
C THR A 107 16.73 -23.70 -23.30
N ALA A 108 17.75 -23.20 -22.60
CA ALA A 108 18.68 -22.21 -23.10
C ALA A 108 20.13 -22.60 -22.77
N ASP A 109 21.06 -22.15 -23.60
CA ASP A 109 22.48 -22.28 -23.33
C ASP A 109 22.90 -21.27 -22.25
N ALA A 110 23.41 -21.76 -21.14
CA ALA A 110 23.86 -20.96 -20.00
C ALA A 110 24.94 -19.94 -20.38
N SER A 111 25.76 -20.24 -21.39
CA SER A 111 26.81 -19.33 -21.89
C SER A 111 26.25 -18.07 -22.56
N LYS A 112 24.98 -18.09 -22.96
CA LYS A 112 24.26 -16.95 -23.55
C LYS A 112 23.43 -16.18 -22.52
N LEU A 113 23.63 -16.46 -21.24
CA LEU A 113 22.84 -15.92 -20.14
C LEU A 113 23.75 -15.28 -19.09
N VAL A 114 23.16 -14.41 -18.29
CA VAL A 114 23.80 -13.81 -17.12
C VAL A 114 23.39 -14.61 -15.89
N PHE A 115 24.36 -15.18 -15.19
CA PHE A 115 24.12 -15.75 -13.87
C PHE A 115 23.95 -14.64 -12.83
N VAL A 116 22.84 -14.70 -12.11
CA VAL A 116 22.51 -13.80 -11.00
C VAL A 116 22.75 -14.56 -9.71
N LYS A 117 23.70 -14.08 -8.91
CA LYS A 117 23.90 -14.59 -7.55
C LYS A 117 22.63 -14.36 -6.73
N GLY A 118 22.33 -15.26 -5.81
CA GLY A 118 21.16 -15.10 -4.93
C GLY A 118 21.30 -13.86 -4.05
N TYR A 119 20.19 -13.18 -3.79
CA TYR A 119 20.16 -11.93 -3.04
C TYR A 119 18.85 -11.79 -2.26
N TYR A 120 18.85 -10.95 -1.23
CA TYR A 120 17.63 -10.55 -0.53
C TYR A 120 17.08 -9.28 -1.16
N THR A 121 15.79 -9.27 -1.43
CA THR A 121 15.07 -8.05 -1.85
C THR A 121 14.80 -7.15 -0.65
N ALA A 122 14.36 -5.91 -0.89
CA ALA A 122 14.10 -4.93 0.18
C ALA A 122 13.03 -5.39 1.18
N ASP A 123 12.09 -6.24 0.75
CA ASP A 123 11.06 -6.85 1.61
C ASP A 123 11.58 -8.07 2.40
N GLY A 124 12.86 -8.43 2.26
CA GLY A 124 13.47 -9.58 2.93
C GLY A 124 13.28 -10.92 2.20
N THR A 125 12.64 -10.95 1.03
CA THR A 125 12.48 -12.18 0.25
C THR A 125 13.81 -12.59 -0.37
N TYR A 126 14.25 -13.82 -0.06
CA TYR A 126 15.43 -14.41 -0.70
C TYR A 126 15.12 -14.84 -2.14
N VAL A 127 15.77 -14.18 -3.09
CA VAL A 127 15.78 -14.57 -4.49
C VAL A 127 16.93 -15.56 -4.69
N ARG A 128 16.57 -16.80 -5.04
CA ARG A 128 17.55 -17.85 -5.33
C ARG A 128 18.42 -17.49 -6.54
N PRO A 129 19.67 -17.96 -6.61
CA PRO A 129 20.51 -17.78 -7.79
C PRO A 129 19.80 -18.34 -9.03
N HIS A 130 19.86 -17.60 -10.13
CA HIS A 130 19.16 -17.95 -11.37
C HIS A 130 19.89 -17.35 -12.58
N PHE A 131 19.47 -17.73 -13.79
CA PHE A 131 19.95 -17.11 -15.02
C PHE A 131 18.90 -16.14 -15.56
N ARG A 132 19.37 -15.06 -16.18
CA ARG A 132 18.54 -14.12 -16.94
C ARG A 132 19.19 -13.83 -18.30
N THR A 133 18.41 -13.27 -19.20
CA THR A 133 18.93 -12.71 -20.45
C THR A 133 19.87 -11.54 -20.17
N HIS A 134 20.86 -11.34 -21.05
CA HIS A 134 21.67 -10.13 -21.03
C HIS A 134 20.78 -8.89 -21.17
N ALA A 135 21.21 -7.78 -20.57
CA ALA A 135 20.56 -6.50 -20.82
C ALA A 135 20.72 -6.15 -22.31
N ASN A 136 19.63 -5.74 -22.95
CA ASN A 136 19.60 -5.28 -24.33
C ASN A 136 18.51 -4.19 -24.49
N ASP A 137 18.46 -3.57 -25.66
CA ASP A 137 17.51 -2.48 -25.95
C ASP A 137 16.08 -2.98 -26.25
N TYR A 138 15.84 -4.29 -26.17
CA TYR A 138 14.58 -4.93 -26.55
C TYR A 138 13.92 -5.59 -25.35
N VAL A 139 13.04 -4.86 -24.67
CA VAL A 139 12.31 -5.34 -23.47
C VAL A 139 11.64 -6.70 -23.69
N LYS A 140 11.14 -6.97 -24.91
CA LYS A 140 10.45 -8.22 -25.27
C LYS A 140 11.36 -9.46 -25.25
N ASP A 141 12.67 -9.27 -25.37
CA ASP A 141 13.63 -10.37 -25.40
C ASP A 141 13.97 -10.85 -23.99
N ASN A 142 13.59 -10.10 -22.96
CA ASN A 142 13.89 -10.46 -21.59
C ASN A 142 12.98 -11.58 -21.07
N PHE A 143 13.58 -12.57 -20.42
CA PHE A 143 12.84 -13.65 -19.75
C PHE A 143 11.77 -13.12 -18.80
N SER A 144 12.08 -12.05 -18.05
CA SER A 144 11.13 -11.37 -17.16
C SER A 144 9.90 -10.84 -17.89
N TYR A 145 10.06 -10.27 -19.08
CA TYR A 145 8.93 -9.78 -19.89
C TYR A 145 8.05 -10.92 -20.41
N GLN A 146 8.66 -12.06 -20.75
CA GLN A 146 7.95 -13.23 -21.27
C GLN A 146 7.33 -14.13 -20.16
N ASN A 147 7.52 -13.77 -18.89
CA ASN A 147 7.23 -14.59 -17.71
C ASN A 147 7.94 -15.95 -17.73
N ILE A 148 9.17 -15.98 -18.23
CA ILE A 148 10.04 -17.16 -18.26
C ILE A 148 11.04 -17.08 -17.10
N SER A 149 11.34 -18.20 -16.48
CA SER A 149 12.32 -18.34 -15.41
C SER A 149 13.16 -19.59 -15.64
N THR A 150 14.45 -19.52 -15.30
CA THR A 150 15.30 -20.71 -15.26
C THR A 150 15.14 -21.51 -13.97
N LEU A 151 14.32 -21.01 -13.04
CA LEU A 151 13.96 -21.69 -11.82
C LEU A 151 12.55 -22.24 -11.95
N LEU A 152 12.41 -23.53 -11.64
CA LEU A 152 11.10 -24.08 -11.32
C LEU A 152 10.57 -23.36 -10.06
N PRO A 153 9.39 -22.71 -10.13
CA PRO A 153 8.78 -22.11 -8.96
C PRO A 153 8.53 -23.19 -7.92
N LYS A 154 9.15 -23.05 -6.75
CA LYS A 154 8.83 -23.92 -5.62
C LYS A 154 7.50 -23.47 -5.05
N ALA A 155 6.59 -24.41 -4.80
CA ALA A 155 5.40 -24.11 -4.03
C ALA A 155 5.82 -23.67 -2.62
N LYS A 156 5.16 -22.64 -2.07
CA LYS A 156 5.40 -22.20 -0.69
C LYS A 156 5.22 -23.36 0.30
N TYR A 157 4.25 -24.24 0.03
CA TYR A 157 3.95 -25.44 0.80
C TYR A 157 4.03 -26.69 -0.09
N PRO A 158 5.22 -27.28 -0.33
CA PRO A 158 5.40 -28.39 -1.27
C PRO A 158 4.66 -29.68 -0.86
N SER A 159 4.46 -29.89 0.45
CA SER A 159 3.74 -31.04 0.99
C SER A 159 2.23 -30.84 1.03
N TYR A 160 1.73 -29.62 0.82
CA TYR A 160 0.30 -29.34 0.83
C TYR A 160 -0.37 -29.94 -0.41
N LYS A 161 -1.27 -30.89 -0.19
CA LYS A 161 -2.09 -31.50 -1.25
C LYS A 161 -3.47 -30.92 -1.19
N TYR A 162 -3.94 -30.33 -2.28
CA TYR A 162 -5.31 -29.80 -2.34
C TYR A 162 -6.34 -30.93 -2.20
N ASP A 163 -7.55 -30.58 -1.75
CA ASP A 163 -8.66 -31.54 -1.70
C ASP A 163 -8.98 -32.09 -3.10
N SER A 164 -9.47 -33.33 -3.14
CA SER A 164 -9.92 -33.97 -4.39
C SER A 164 -11.19 -33.35 -4.98
N ASN A 165 -12.03 -32.73 -4.15
CA ASN A 165 -13.18 -31.96 -4.61
C ASN A 165 -12.70 -30.60 -5.13
N GLN A 166 -12.92 -30.34 -6.42
CA GLN A 166 -12.43 -29.14 -7.09
C GLN A 166 -13.00 -27.83 -6.51
N ASN A 167 -14.22 -27.84 -5.97
CA ASN A 167 -14.82 -26.65 -5.35
C ASN A 167 -14.12 -26.33 -4.04
N VAL A 168 -13.91 -27.34 -3.18
CA VAL A 168 -13.13 -27.20 -1.94
C VAL A 168 -11.69 -26.76 -2.25
N ALA A 169 -11.04 -27.39 -3.23
CA ALA A 169 -9.69 -27.02 -3.66
C ALA A 169 -9.59 -25.58 -4.18
N THR A 170 -10.67 -25.05 -4.76
CA THR A 170 -10.73 -23.65 -5.20
C THR A 170 -10.77 -22.71 -3.99
N ILE A 171 -11.56 -23.04 -2.97
CA ILE A 171 -11.58 -22.29 -1.70
C ILE A 171 -10.22 -22.38 -1.00
N GLU A 172 -9.58 -23.56 -0.93
CA GLU A 172 -8.23 -23.71 -0.38
C GLU A 172 -7.20 -22.81 -1.09
N LYS A 173 -7.27 -22.68 -2.42
CA LYS A 173 -6.39 -21.78 -3.19
C LYS A 173 -6.63 -20.31 -2.85
N TYR A 174 -7.90 -19.91 -2.73
CA TYR A 174 -8.28 -18.56 -2.31
C TYR A 174 -7.74 -18.23 -0.92
N LEU A 175 -7.99 -19.10 0.07
CA LEU A 175 -7.51 -18.90 1.45
C LEU A 175 -5.97 -18.82 1.50
N LEU A 176 -5.25 -19.70 0.78
CA LEU A 176 -3.78 -19.63 0.73
C LEU A 176 -3.26 -18.40 0.00
N TYR A 177 -3.99 -17.88 -0.99
CA TYR A 177 -3.65 -16.65 -1.70
C TYR A 177 -3.82 -15.42 -0.80
N ASN A 178 -4.92 -15.33 -0.05
CA ASN A 178 -5.13 -14.24 0.91
C ASN A 178 -4.12 -14.23 2.05
N ASN A 179 -3.52 -15.39 2.34
CA ASN A 179 -2.49 -15.54 3.37
C ASN A 179 -1.08 -15.73 2.77
N VAL A 180 -0.85 -15.29 1.53
CA VAL A 180 0.41 -15.52 0.81
C VAL A 180 1.61 -14.87 1.48
N ASP A 181 1.41 -13.82 2.28
CA ASP A 181 2.48 -13.12 2.99
C ASP A 181 2.87 -13.83 4.30
N TYR A 182 2.02 -14.72 4.82
CA TYR A 182 2.25 -15.43 6.09
C TYR A 182 2.85 -16.82 5.85
N ASN A 183 3.82 -17.22 6.67
CA ASN A 183 4.40 -18.57 6.66
C ASN A 183 3.59 -19.49 7.57
N LEU A 184 2.59 -20.17 6.99
CA LEU A 184 1.69 -21.05 7.73
C LEU A 184 2.41 -22.33 8.17
N ASN A 185 2.23 -22.71 9.43
CA ASN A 185 2.72 -23.97 9.98
C ASN A 185 1.78 -25.14 9.63
N THR A 186 2.20 -26.38 9.96
CA THR A 186 1.43 -27.59 9.65
C THR A 186 0.01 -27.57 10.23
N ASN A 187 -0.18 -27.04 11.44
CA ASN A 187 -1.49 -26.96 12.08
C ASN A 187 -2.39 -25.97 11.32
N GLN A 188 -1.89 -24.76 11.04
CA GLN A 188 -2.63 -23.75 10.27
C GLN A 188 -2.99 -24.25 8.87
N LEU A 189 -2.09 -24.98 8.20
CA LEU A 189 -2.40 -25.60 6.91
C LEU A 189 -3.50 -26.65 7.03
N SER A 190 -3.53 -27.43 8.11
CA SER A 190 -4.65 -28.35 8.39
C SER A 190 -5.96 -27.59 8.61
N THR A 191 -5.93 -26.51 9.39
CA THR A 191 -7.09 -25.65 9.65
C THR A 191 -7.62 -25.01 8.35
N VAL A 192 -6.75 -24.60 7.41
CA VAL A 192 -7.17 -24.13 6.07
C VAL A 192 -8.00 -25.19 5.34
N LYS A 193 -7.63 -26.48 5.42
CA LYS A 193 -8.38 -27.57 4.77
C LYS A 193 -9.76 -27.77 5.38
N GLU A 194 -9.81 -27.81 6.70
CA GLU A 194 -11.07 -27.94 7.42
C GLU A 194 -11.99 -26.75 7.14
N TYR A 195 -11.43 -25.53 7.20
CA TYR A 195 -12.18 -24.31 6.95
C TYR A 195 -12.74 -24.27 5.52
N ALA A 196 -11.94 -24.63 4.51
CA ALA A 196 -12.40 -24.69 3.13
C ALA A 196 -13.58 -25.66 2.91
N LYS A 197 -13.58 -26.80 3.61
CA LYS A 197 -14.70 -27.77 3.57
C LYS A 197 -15.95 -27.20 4.21
N LEU A 198 -15.82 -26.53 5.35
CA LEU A 198 -16.93 -25.91 6.06
C LEU A 198 -17.52 -24.73 5.26
N LEU A 199 -16.68 -23.92 4.61
CA LEU A 199 -17.12 -22.87 3.69
C LEU A 199 -17.87 -23.43 2.48
N TYR A 200 -17.42 -24.57 1.93
CA TYR A 200 -18.16 -25.23 0.85
C TYR A 200 -19.54 -25.72 1.32
N GLN A 201 -19.64 -26.23 2.55
CA GLN A 201 -20.88 -26.76 3.13
C GLN A 201 -21.82 -25.68 3.68
N SER A 202 -21.32 -24.49 3.97
CA SER A 202 -22.09 -23.41 4.63
C SER A 202 -23.21 -22.86 3.75
N GLY A 203 -23.11 -23.00 2.42
CA GLY A 203 -24.16 -22.61 1.48
C GLY A 203 -25.48 -23.36 1.71
N ASP A 204 -25.41 -24.58 2.22
CA ASP A 204 -26.57 -25.47 2.38
C ASP A 204 -26.92 -25.77 3.86
N SER A 205 -26.09 -25.31 4.82
CA SER A 205 -26.22 -25.70 6.24
C SER A 205 -25.79 -24.59 7.19
N SER A 206 -26.73 -24.12 8.02
CA SER A 206 -26.46 -23.17 9.11
C SER A 206 -25.45 -23.73 10.13
N ILE A 207 -25.52 -25.02 10.43
CA ILE A 207 -24.57 -25.69 11.34
C ILE A 207 -23.16 -25.66 10.74
N ALA A 208 -23.01 -25.89 9.44
CA ALA A 208 -21.72 -25.80 8.78
C ALA A 208 -21.20 -24.35 8.75
N LYS A 209 -22.10 -23.37 8.58
CA LYS A 209 -21.78 -21.94 8.65
C LYS A 209 -21.23 -21.55 10.02
N ASP A 210 -21.87 -21.94 11.12
CA ASP A 210 -21.41 -21.62 12.48
C ASP A 210 -20.04 -22.25 12.78
N LYS A 211 -19.84 -23.51 12.34
CA LYS A 211 -18.54 -24.18 12.43
C LYS A 211 -17.48 -23.49 11.58
N ALA A 212 -17.84 -23.04 10.37
CA ALA A 212 -16.93 -22.26 9.53
C ALA A 212 -16.49 -20.99 10.24
N VAL A 213 -17.42 -20.28 10.90
CA VAL A 213 -17.09 -19.08 11.69
C VAL A 213 -16.08 -19.39 12.80
N GLN A 214 -16.30 -20.49 13.54
CA GLN A 214 -15.40 -20.92 14.62
C GLN A 214 -13.99 -21.26 14.09
N VAL A 215 -13.91 -22.17 13.11
CA VAL A 215 -12.63 -22.67 12.58
C VAL A 215 -11.87 -21.57 11.84
N GLY A 216 -12.58 -20.73 11.07
CA GLY A 216 -11.97 -19.57 10.42
C GLY A 216 -11.43 -18.57 11.43
N THR A 217 -12.14 -18.35 12.54
CA THR A 217 -11.69 -17.43 13.61
C THR A 217 -10.41 -17.96 14.25
N GLU A 218 -10.33 -19.26 14.53
CA GLU A 218 -9.12 -19.92 15.04
C GLU A 218 -7.94 -19.74 14.07
N LEU A 219 -8.16 -20.01 12.77
CA LEU A 219 -7.15 -19.86 11.73
C LEU A 219 -6.58 -18.44 11.72
N TYR A 220 -7.44 -17.43 11.56
CA TYR A 220 -6.99 -16.06 11.41
C TYR A 220 -6.48 -15.45 12.71
N GLN A 221 -6.98 -15.84 13.88
CA GLN A 221 -6.36 -15.44 15.15
C GLN A 221 -4.94 -15.98 15.27
N GLY A 222 -4.70 -17.22 14.84
CA GLY A 222 -3.36 -17.80 14.81
C GLY A 222 -2.41 -17.12 13.83
N ILE A 223 -2.94 -16.41 12.83
CA ILE A 223 -2.15 -15.69 11.79
C ILE A 223 -1.94 -14.22 12.17
N LEU A 224 -3.03 -13.51 12.49
CA LEU A 224 -3.08 -12.06 12.67
C LEU A 224 -2.88 -11.62 14.12
N SER A 225 -3.08 -12.51 15.10
CA SER A 225 -3.13 -12.21 16.54
C SER A 225 -4.26 -11.25 16.98
N ASP A 226 -4.90 -10.52 16.07
CA ASP A 226 -6.04 -9.64 16.33
C ASP A 226 -7.38 -10.36 16.08
N LYS A 227 -8.16 -10.53 17.14
CA LYS A 227 -9.48 -11.19 17.10
C LYS A 227 -10.50 -10.43 16.25
N LYS A 228 -10.49 -9.09 16.26
CA LYS A 228 -11.40 -8.27 15.46
C LYS A 228 -11.11 -8.47 13.98
N MET A 229 -9.83 -8.41 13.58
CA MET A 229 -9.42 -8.67 12.20
C MET A 229 -9.72 -10.08 11.73
N ALA A 230 -9.48 -11.08 12.59
CA ALA A 230 -9.88 -12.45 12.31
C ALA A 230 -11.39 -12.55 12.04
N SER A 231 -12.21 -11.92 12.89
CA SER A 231 -13.67 -11.96 12.76
C SER A 231 -14.16 -11.31 11.46
N LEU A 232 -13.51 -10.23 11.02
CA LEU A 232 -13.81 -9.54 9.76
C LEU A 232 -13.48 -10.39 8.54
N GLN A 233 -12.31 -11.02 8.53
CA GLN A 233 -11.92 -11.88 7.42
C GLN A 233 -12.86 -13.09 7.32
N VAL A 234 -13.24 -13.68 8.46
CA VAL A 234 -14.20 -14.78 8.51
C VAL A 234 -15.57 -14.36 8.03
N LYS A 235 -16.06 -13.18 8.45
CA LYS A 235 -17.34 -12.63 7.98
C LYS A 235 -17.34 -12.56 6.45
N PHE A 236 -16.29 -11.96 5.88
CA PHE A 236 -16.15 -11.85 4.42
C PHE A 236 -16.08 -13.22 3.73
N ASP A 237 -15.28 -14.15 4.24
CA ASP A 237 -15.14 -15.48 3.64
C ASP A 237 -16.47 -16.28 3.67
N VAL A 238 -17.30 -16.06 4.70
CA VAL A 238 -18.56 -16.78 4.91
C VAL A 238 -19.74 -16.16 4.14
N SER A 239 -19.86 -14.83 4.10
CA SER A 239 -21.00 -14.16 3.45
C SER A 239 -20.68 -13.54 2.10
N GLY A 240 -19.40 -13.34 1.78
CA GLY A 240 -18.97 -12.50 0.66
C GLY A 240 -19.27 -11.01 0.85
N GLU A 241 -19.76 -10.62 2.04
CA GLU A 241 -20.14 -9.24 2.34
C GLU A 241 -19.03 -8.55 3.13
N MET A 242 -18.65 -7.37 2.65
CA MET A 242 -17.72 -6.46 3.33
C MET A 242 -18.43 -5.11 3.41
N SER A 243 -18.58 -4.57 4.63
CA SER A 243 -19.02 -3.19 4.75
C SER A 243 -17.87 -2.25 4.40
N LEU A 244 -18.20 -1.00 4.10
CA LEU A 244 -17.19 0.02 3.85
C LEU A 244 -16.28 0.23 5.07
N GLU A 245 -16.84 0.14 6.29
CA GLU A 245 -16.09 0.20 7.53
C GLU A 245 -15.13 -0.99 7.69
N ASP A 246 -15.60 -2.21 7.35
CA ASP A 246 -14.76 -3.42 7.39
C ASP A 246 -13.58 -3.28 6.41
N TYR A 247 -13.84 -2.76 5.20
CA TYR A 247 -12.80 -2.46 4.21
C TYR A 247 -11.79 -1.43 4.72
N LEU A 248 -12.25 -0.28 5.23
CA LEU A 248 -11.37 0.77 5.73
C LEU A 248 -10.50 0.25 6.89
N LEU A 249 -11.07 -0.60 7.75
CA LEU A 249 -10.32 -1.25 8.83
C LEU A 249 -9.25 -2.22 8.29
N GLN A 250 -9.54 -2.97 7.23
CA GLN A 250 -8.55 -3.81 6.57
C GLN A 250 -7.42 -2.99 5.93
N VAL A 251 -7.76 -1.90 5.22
CA VAL A 251 -6.76 -1.02 4.60
C VAL A 251 -5.80 -0.50 5.65
N VAL A 252 -6.31 0.06 6.76
CA VAL A 252 -5.48 0.60 7.84
C VAL A 252 -4.61 -0.49 8.49
N ASN A 253 -5.15 -1.68 8.76
CA ASN A 253 -4.36 -2.75 9.36
C ASN A 253 -3.28 -3.31 8.42
N SER A 254 -3.52 -3.33 7.11
CA SER A 254 -2.55 -3.83 6.12
C SER A 254 -1.34 -2.91 5.91
N SER A 255 -1.48 -1.62 6.23
CA SER A 255 -0.52 -0.57 5.89
C SER A 255 0.46 -0.24 7.02
N ALA A 256 0.55 -1.10 8.04
CA ALA A 256 1.33 -0.88 9.28
C ALA A 256 0.95 0.44 10.00
N TYR A 257 -0.24 0.98 9.72
CA TYR A 257 -0.76 2.20 10.32
C TYR A 257 -1.26 1.93 11.74
N MET A 258 -0.36 2.16 12.70
CA MET A 258 -0.58 2.22 14.14
C MET A 258 -1.16 1.00 14.88
N SER A 259 -0.67 0.83 16.12
CA SER A 259 -1.11 -0.12 17.13
C SER A 259 -2.34 0.33 17.95
N ARG A 260 -3.10 1.33 17.48
CA ARG A 260 -4.14 2.02 18.29
C ARG A 260 -5.55 1.77 17.77
N VAL A 261 -6.01 0.53 17.93
CA VAL A 261 -7.34 0.04 17.48
C VAL A 261 -8.50 0.95 17.93
N THR A 262 -8.42 1.56 19.12
CA THR A 262 -9.49 2.39 19.68
C THR A 262 -9.76 3.69 18.91
N VAL A 263 -8.78 4.22 18.17
CA VAL A 263 -8.98 5.41 17.32
C VAL A 263 -9.86 5.07 16.13
N LEU A 264 -9.60 3.91 15.54
CA LEU A 264 -10.20 3.47 14.29
C LEU A 264 -11.70 3.24 14.43
N ASP A 265 -12.15 2.78 15.60
CA ASP A 265 -13.57 2.61 15.93
C ASP A 265 -14.39 3.91 15.79
N VAL A 266 -13.73 5.07 15.89
CA VAL A 266 -14.36 6.39 15.85
C VAL A 266 -14.25 7.01 14.46
N ILE A 267 -13.06 6.95 13.86
CA ILE A 267 -12.78 7.66 12.61
C ILE A 267 -13.25 6.89 11.36
N ILE A 268 -13.33 5.55 11.43
CA ILE A 268 -13.78 4.73 10.30
C ILE A 268 -15.23 5.01 9.93
N PRO A 269 -16.21 4.98 10.87
CA PRO A 269 -17.61 5.27 10.52
C PRO A 269 -17.80 6.66 9.91
N VAL A 270 -17.02 7.64 10.38
CA VAL A 270 -17.08 9.01 9.88
C VAL A 270 -16.60 9.08 8.42
N TYR A 271 -15.42 8.51 8.12
CA TYR A 271 -14.92 8.52 6.76
C TYR A 271 -15.80 7.68 5.81
N ALA A 272 -16.30 6.54 6.28
CA ALA A 272 -17.26 5.72 5.55
C ALA A 272 -18.51 6.52 5.16
N GLN A 273 -19.02 7.38 6.05
CA GLN A 273 -20.16 8.25 5.76
C GLN A 273 -19.87 9.23 4.63
N TYR A 274 -18.73 9.93 4.63
CA TYR A 274 -18.38 10.84 3.53
C TYR A 274 -18.25 10.11 2.19
N LEU A 275 -17.68 8.92 2.19
CA LEU A 275 -17.58 8.09 0.99
C LEU A 275 -18.97 7.73 0.46
N ARG A 276 -19.91 7.35 1.33
CA ARG A 276 -21.32 7.11 0.95
C ARG A 276 -21.98 8.36 0.38
N GLU A 277 -21.76 9.52 1.00
CA GLU A 277 -22.30 10.80 0.52
C GLU A 277 -21.74 11.18 -0.84
N ALA A 278 -20.43 11.02 -1.06
CA ALA A 278 -19.81 11.24 -2.36
C ALA A 278 -20.27 10.27 -3.44
N GLN A 279 -20.62 9.03 -3.06
CA GLN A 279 -21.21 8.05 -3.98
C GLN A 279 -22.66 8.40 -4.36
N ALA A 280 -23.41 9.02 -3.44
CA ALA A 280 -24.78 9.46 -3.67
C ALA A 280 -24.86 10.81 -4.39
N ASP A 281 -23.93 11.72 -4.13
CA ASP A 281 -23.88 13.09 -4.64
C ASP A 281 -22.44 13.45 -5.10
N PRO A 282 -22.20 13.57 -6.42
CA PRO A 282 -20.89 13.93 -6.97
C PRO A 282 -20.35 15.29 -6.47
N THR A 283 -21.19 16.19 -5.97
CA THR A 283 -20.74 17.47 -5.40
C THR A 283 -19.99 17.29 -4.07
N LYS A 284 -20.19 16.16 -3.38
CA LYS A 284 -19.57 15.78 -2.11
C LYS A 284 -18.22 15.08 -2.23
N VAL A 285 -17.71 14.88 -3.45
CA VAL A 285 -16.41 14.21 -3.71
C VAL A 285 -15.24 14.93 -3.03
N ASN A 286 -15.22 16.26 -3.01
CA ASN A 286 -14.13 17.01 -2.38
C ASN A 286 -14.19 16.91 -0.84
N ASP A 287 -15.38 16.82 -0.27
CA ASP A 287 -15.59 16.61 1.17
C ASP A 287 -15.02 15.24 1.57
N ALA A 288 -15.35 14.19 0.81
CA ALA A 288 -14.81 12.85 1.03
C ALA A 288 -13.29 12.77 0.85
N LYS A 289 -12.72 13.47 -0.14
CA LYS A 289 -11.26 13.56 -0.29
C LYS A 289 -10.60 14.18 0.92
N THR A 290 -11.16 15.29 1.41
CA THR A 290 -10.64 16.00 2.59
C THR A 290 -10.74 15.12 3.84
N ALA A 291 -11.89 14.47 4.05
CA ALA A 291 -12.11 13.52 5.14
C ALA A 291 -11.13 12.33 5.08
N GLY A 292 -10.89 11.78 3.89
CA GLY A 292 -9.95 10.68 3.69
C GLY A 292 -8.50 11.04 3.98
N ILE A 293 -8.06 12.23 3.57
CA ILE A 293 -6.72 12.74 3.90
C ILE A 293 -6.55 12.83 5.43
N ASN A 294 -7.55 13.40 6.12
CA ASN A 294 -7.53 13.50 7.57
C ASN A 294 -7.57 12.12 8.24
N PHE A 295 -8.41 11.21 7.75
CA PHE A 295 -8.51 9.83 8.22
C PHE A 295 -7.16 9.11 8.20
N TYR A 296 -6.46 9.10 7.06
CA TYR A 296 -5.16 8.43 6.95
C TYR A 296 -4.07 9.15 7.73
N SER A 297 -4.10 10.49 7.81
CA SER A 297 -3.18 11.24 8.67
C SER A 297 -3.34 10.83 10.14
N ILE A 298 -4.58 10.69 10.62
CA ILE A 298 -4.88 10.27 12.00
C ILE A 298 -4.52 8.79 12.20
N ALA A 299 -4.74 7.94 11.20
CA ALA A 299 -4.35 6.53 11.26
C ALA A 299 -2.81 6.33 11.32
N GLY A 300 -2.03 7.39 11.09
CA GLY A 300 -0.56 7.33 11.10
C GLY A 300 0.04 7.01 9.74
N GLY A 301 -0.71 7.25 8.67
CA GLY A 301 -0.26 7.08 7.30
C GLY A 301 0.67 8.18 6.84
N TYR A 302 1.94 8.07 7.21
CA TYR A 302 3.01 8.94 6.71
C TYR A 302 3.75 8.24 5.55
N GLY A 303 3.73 8.82 4.35
CA GLY A 303 4.59 8.41 3.22
C GLY A 303 4.00 7.46 2.18
N ILE A 304 2.77 6.96 2.37
CA ILE A 304 1.97 6.44 1.24
C ILE A 304 1.39 7.65 0.50
N ASP A 305 1.16 7.53 -0.81
CA ASP A 305 0.38 8.50 -1.55
C ASP A 305 -1.09 8.43 -1.06
N ILE A 306 -1.37 9.11 0.05
CA ILE A 306 -2.69 9.18 0.69
C ILE A 306 -3.75 9.54 -0.34
N ALA A 307 -3.42 10.43 -1.29
CA ALA A 307 -4.34 10.82 -2.34
C ALA A 307 -4.74 9.63 -3.23
N ASN A 308 -3.79 8.76 -3.61
CA ASN A 308 -4.10 7.54 -4.35
C ASN A 308 -4.95 6.58 -3.52
N GLN A 309 -4.69 6.41 -2.22
CA GLN A 309 -5.49 5.52 -1.40
C GLN A 309 -6.93 6.04 -1.24
N VAL A 310 -7.10 7.35 -1.00
CA VAL A 310 -8.41 8.00 -0.97
C VAL A 310 -9.14 7.85 -2.31
N GLU A 311 -8.43 7.93 -3.44
CA GLU A 311 -9.00 7.64 -4.75
C GLU A 311 -9.47 6.18 -4.86
N MET A 312 -8.67 5.22 -4.37
CA MET A 312 -9.05 3.81 -4.33
C MET A 312 -10.28 3.55 -3.46
N ASP A 313 -10.42 4.26 -2.34
CA ASP A 313 -11.57 4.14 -1.44
C ASP A 313 -12.86 4.65 -2.11
N MET A 314 -12.79 5.77 -2.83
CA MET A 314 -13.93 6.32 -3.58
C MET A 314 -14.39 5.39 -4.71
N LEU A 315 -13.48 4.59 -5.28
CA LEU A 315 -13.81 3.62 -6.32
C LEU A 315 -14.48 2.35 -5.79
N GLN A 316 -14.50 2.13 -4.47
CA GLN A 316 -15.12 0.94 -3.90
C GLN A 316 -16.65 1.06 -3.94
N SER A 317 -17.31 0.28 -4.78
CA SER A 317 -18.77 0.17 -4.78
C SER A 317 -19.21 -0.91 -3.80
N PHE A 318 -19.62 -0.52 -2.59
CA PHE A 318 -20.29 -1.43 -1.67
C PHE A 318 -21.79 -1.48 -1.99
N GLN A 319 -22.37 -2.67 -2.09
CA GLN A 319 -23.79 -2.82 -2.40
C GLN A 319 -24.64 -2.21 -1.26
N LYS A 320 -25.72 -1.50 -1.63
CA LYS A 320 -26.66 -0.82 -0.71
C LYS A 320 -27.33 -1.71 0.35
N THR A 321 -27.16 -3.01 0.30
CA THR A 321 -27.81 -3.96 1.22
C THR A 321 -27.38 -3.80 2.68
N ASP A 322 -26.28 -3.09 2.96
CA ASP A 322 -25.83 -2.72 4.31
C ASP A 322 -26.28 -1.29 4.71
N GLU A 323 -27.48 -0.87 4.29
CA GLU A 323 -28.20 0.31 4.84
C GLU A 323 -28.58 0.07 6.32
N ARG A 324 -27.60 -0.17 7.20
CA ARG A 324 -27.71 0.36 8.56
C ARG A 324 -27.87 1.86 8.36
N ARG A 325 -29.11 2.34 8.62
CA ARG A 325 -29.60 3.72 8.49
C ARG A 325 -28.48 4.68 8.09
N ILE A 326 -28.52 5.17 6.85
CA ILE A 326 -27.68 6.29 6.43
C ILE A 326 -27.99 7.44 7.39
N TYR A 327 -27.18 7.56 8.42
CA TYR A 327 -27.24 8.67 9.34
C TYR A 327 -26.61 9.82 8.56
N SER A 328 -27.40 10.84 8.20
CA SER A 328 -26.81 12.11 7.77
C SER A 328 -25.77 12.52 8.83
N VAL A 329 -24.72 13.26 8.46
CA VAL A 329 -23.75 13.77 9.44
C VAL A 329 -24.44 14.50 10.61
N ASN A 330 -25.60 15.12 10.35
CA ASN A 330 -26.45 15.78 11.35
C ASN A 330 -27.32 14.84 12.20
N SER A 331 -27.40 13.57 11.84
CA SER A 331 -28.16 12.52 12.52
C SER A 331 -27.29 11.31 12.87
N LEU A 332 -25.97 11.41 12.78
CA LEU A 332 -25.01 10.45 13.32
C LEU A 332 -25.24 10.46 14.82
N ASN A 333 -26.20 9.64 15.24
CA ASN A 333 -26.53 9.54 16.64
C ASN A 333 -25.41 8.75 17.30
N LEU A 334 -24.39 9.48 17.76
CA LEU A 334 -23.24 8.94 18.48
C LEU A 334 -23.69 8.19 19.76
N ASP A 335 -24.96 8.32 20.15
CA ASP A 335 -25.67 7.49 21.13
C ASP A 335 -25.59 5.99 20.81
N GLU A 336 -25.70 5.57 19.54
CA GLU A 336 -25.67 4.14 19.16
C GLU A 336 -24.26 3.56 19.10
N VAL A 337 -23.23 4.42 18.98
CA VAL A 337 -21.81 4.05 19.15
C VAL A 337 -21.43 4.06 20.64
N GLY A 338 -22.36 3.66 21.51
CA GLY A 338 -22.10 3.26 22.91
C GLY A 338 -21.25 4.22 23.76
N ASN A 339 -21.24 5.52 23.47
CA ASN A 339 -20.47 6.49 24.24
C ASN A 339 -21.15 7.86 24.21
N SER A 340 -21.95 8.12 25.24
CA SER A 340 -22.33 9.44 25.80
C SER A 340 -21.13 10.36 26.16
N LYS A 341 -19.94 10.07 25.62
CA LYS A 341 -18.65 10.69 25.91
C LYS A 341 -18.18 11.61 24.78
N TYR A 342 -18.92 11.75 23.68
CA TYR A 342 -18.59 12.70 22.62
C TYR A 342 -19.54 13.90 22.57
N ASP A 343 -20.78 13.71 23.01
CA ASP A 343 -21.78 14.79 23.05
C ASP A 343 -21.30 15.94 23.92
N PHE A 344 -20.54 15.67 24.98
CA PHE A 344 -19.99 16.73 25.81
C PHE A 344 -18.92 17.56 25.08
N ILE A 345 -18.15 16.97 24.15
CA ILE A 345 -17.14 17.69 23.35
C ILE A 345 -17.84 18.57 22.33
N GLU A 346 -18.85 18.03 21.66
CA GLU A 346 -19.64 18.78 20.69
C GLU A 346 -20.44 19.89 21.35
N THR A 347 -21.08 19.61 22.49
CA THR A 347 -21.78 20.61 23.31
C THR A 347 -20.82 21.70 23.76
N TYR A 348 -19.61 21.32 24.20
CA TYR A 348 -18.56 22.26 24.56
C TYR A 348 -18.17 23.16 23.39
N LEU A 349 -17.81 22.59 22.24
CA LEU A 349 -17.42 23.35 21.05
C LEU A 349 -18.58 24.21 20.53
N THR A 350 -19.82 23.74 20.61
CA THR A 350 -21.01 24.52 20.27
C THR A 350 -21.16 25.73 21.20
N ALA A 351 -20.96 25.55 22.51
CA ALA A 351 -21.00 26.65 23.48
C ALA A 351 -19.86 27.65 23.23
N ILE A 352 -18.64 27.19 22.92
CA ILE A 352 -17.54 28.06 22.50
C ILE A 352 -17.89 28.81 21.22
N GLY A 353 -18.52 28.15 20.25
CA GLY A 353 -19.01 28.79 19.03
C GLY A 353 -19.95 29.95 19.34
N GLN A 354 -20.92 29.75 20.25
CA GLN A 354 -21.83 30.81 20.69
C GLN A 354 -21.11 32.00 21.33
N VAL A 355 -20.07 31.77 22.15
CA VAL A 355 -19.27 32.85 22.77
C VAL A 355 -18.60 33.74 21.72
N TYR A 356 -18.13 33.16 20.63
CA TYR A 356 -17.47 33.90 19.54
C TYR A 356 -18.41 34.28 18.39
N ASN A 357 -19.71 34.01 18.50
CA ASN A 357 -20.67 34.15 17.40
C ASN A 357 -20.25 33.39 16.12
N ILE A 358 -19.69 32.20 16.33
CA ILE A 358 -19.30 31.24 15.29
C ILE A 358 -20.35 30.13 15.23
N THR A 359 -20.79 29.80 14.02
CA THR A 359 -21.50 28.54 13.75
C THR A 359 -20.56 27.60 13.04
N PHE A 360 -20.10 26.57 13.74
CA PHE A 360 -19.22 25.56 13.16
C PHE A 360 -19.98 24.64 12.21
N ASP A 361 -19.38 24.35 11.05
CA ASP A 361 -19.77 23.21 10.24
C ASP A 361 -19.41 21.92 11.00
N PRO A 362 -20.36 20.98 11.18
CA PRO A 362 -20.10 19.69 11.81
C PRO A 362 -18.89 18.95 11.24
N ILE A 363 -18.62 19.11 9.93
CA ILE A 363 -17.50 18.51 9.23
C ILE A 363 -16.16 19.01 9.78
N ASP A 364 -16.07 20.31 10.03
CA ASP A 364 -14.81 20.97 10.40
C ASP A 364 -14.38 20.65 11.82
N ILE A 365 -15.35 20.43 12.72
CA ILE A 365 -15.06 20.15 14.12
C ILE A 365 -14.69 18.69 14.37
N ILE A 366 -14.97 17.76 13.46
CA ILE A 366 -14.70 16.32 13.65
C ILE A 366 -13.23 16.07 13.97
N GLY A 367 -12.32 16.62 13.15
CA GLY A 367 -10.88 16.43 13.35
C GLY A 367 -10.45 16.92 14.74
N TYR A 368 -10.96 18.09 15.14
CA TYR A 368 -10.63 18.65 16.44
C TYR A 368 -11.31 17.94 17.62
N LYS A 369 -12.56 17.47 17.46
CA LYS A 369 -13.26 16.63 18.45
C LYS A 369 -12.47 15.36 18.75
N ILE A 370 -11.93 14.72 17.70
CA ILE A 370 -11.09 13.53 17.81
C ILE A 370 -9.83 13.86 18.63
N ASP A 371 -9.14 14.96 18.32
CA ASP A 371 -7.94 15.36 19.05
C ASP A 371 -8.21 15.67 20.53
N LEU A 372 -9.29 16.40 20.83
CA LEU A 372 -9.72 16.69 22.20
C LEU A 372 -10.10 15.40 22.95
N TYR A 373 -10.72 14.44 22.27
CA TYR A 373 -10.96 13.12 22.85
C TYR A 373 -9.66 12.36 23.15
N PHE A 374 -8.65 12.45 22.29
CA PHE A 374 -7.36 11.81 22.55
C PHE A 374 -6.64 12.40 23.74
N ILE A 375 -6.63 13.73 23.85
CA ILE A 375 -6.11 14.41 25.02
C ILE A 375 -6.84 13.94 26.27
N ASN A 376 -8.17 13.91 26.22
CA ASN A 376 -8.99 13.40 27.29
C ASN A 376 -8.54 11.96 27.67
N LYS A 377 -8.42 11.02 26.74
CA LYS A 377 -8.25 9.60 27.11
C LYS A 377 -6.81 9.11 27.27
N TYR A 378 -5.86 9.65 26.53
CA TYR A 378 -4.58 9.00 26.29
C TYR A 378 -3.40 9.98 26.26
N VAL A 379 -3.48 11.11 26.97
CA VAL A 379 -2.49 12.21 27.00
C VAL A 379 -1.10 11.79 26.53
N THR A 380 -0.77 12.12 25.28
CA THR A 380 0.57 12.01 24.71
C THR A 380 1.02 13.38 24.21
N TYR A 381 2.34 13.58 24.10
CA TYR A 381 2.89 14.81 23.52
C TYR A 381 2.32 15.08 22.11
N SER A 382 2.29 14.06 21.25
CA SER A 382 1.75 14.19 19.88
C SER A 382 0.27 14.54 19.87
N SER A 383 -0.56 13.95 20.75
CA SER A 383 -1.98 14.32 20.82
C SER A 383 -2.20 15.77 21.27
N LEU A 384 -1.31 16.31 22.11
CA LEU A 384 -1.37 17.72 22.50
C LEU A 384 -1.04 18.64 21.34
N GLU A 385 0.03 18.34 20.62
CA GLU A 385 0.44 19.10 19.45
C GLU A 385 -0.63 19.09 18.37
N PHE A 386 -1.23 17.92 18.07
CA PHE A 386 -2.31 17.82 17.08
C PHE A 386 -3.53 18.64 17.46
N ALA A 387 -4.00 18.56 18.71
CA ALA A 387 -5.14 19.35 19.14
C ALA A 387 -4.86 20.85 19.07
N LEU A 388 -3.67 21.31 19.50
CA LEU A 388 -3.32 22.73 19.41
C LEU A 388 -3.31 23.22 17.96
N GLN A 389 -2.70 22.44 17.06
CA GLN A 389 -2.61 22.79 15.63
C GLN A 389 -3.98 22.76 14.95
N ASN A 390 -4.77 21.71 15.18
CA ASN A 390 -6.08 21.56 14.54
C ASN A 390 -7.12 22.51 15.15
N GLY A 391 -7.07 22.75 16.45
CA GLY A 391 -7.88 23.77 17.12
C GLY A 391 -7.57 25.16 16.58
N LYS A 392 -6.28 25.53 16.48
CA LYS A 392 -5.87 26.80 15.87
C LYS A 392 -6.44 26.94 14.45
N LYS A 393 -6.22 25.94 13.59
CA LYS A 393 -6.71 25.97 12.20
C LYS A 393 -8.22 26.09 12.13
N LEU A 394 -8.95 25.38 13.00
CA LEU A 394 -10.40 25.46 13.09
C LEU A 394 -10.83 26.90 13.41
N TYR A 395 -10.33 27.49 14.50
CA TYR A 395 -10.75 28.83 14.91
C TYR A 395 -10.37 29.91 13.88
N GLU A 396 -9.18 29.82 13.26
CA GLU A 396 -8.77 30.72 12.17
C GLU A 396 -9.70 30.61 10.96
N LYS A 397 -10.11 29.39 10.59
CA LYS A 397 -11.08 29.17 9.50
C LYS A 397 -12.41 29.91 9.74
N TYR A 398 -12.81 30.05 10.99
CA TYR A 398 -14.04 30.74 11.39
C TYR A 398 -13.85 32.20 11.82
N GLY A 399 -12.72 32.81 11.43
CA GLY A 399 -12.53 34.26 11.51
C GLY A 399 -11.88 34.77 12.80
N LEU A 400 -11.41 33.89 13.70
CA LEU A 400 -10.56 34.32 14.81
C LEU A 400 -9.18 34.73 14.30
N SER A 401 -8.59 35.75 14.90
CA SER A 401 -7.17 36.05 14.70
C SER A 401 -6.30 34.90 15.18
N SER A 402 -5.10 34.73 14.60
CA SER A 402 -4.16 33.67 14.98
C SER A 402 -3.92 33.62 16.50
N ASP A 403 -3.76 34.76 17.16
CA ASP A 403 -3.51 34.82 18.59
C ASP A 403 -4.74 34.39 19.42
N MET A 404 -5.95 34.75 18.98
CA MET A 404 -7.19 34.30 19.60
C MET A 404 -7.42 32.81 19.39
N ALA A 405 -7.14 32.31 18.19
CA ALA A 405 -7.26 30.90 17.83
C ALA A 405 -6.31 30.02 18.64
N ILE A 406 -5.04 30.43 18.78
CA ILE A 406 -4.05 29.75 19.64
C ILE A 406 -4.53 29.71 21.09
N LYS A 407 -4.92 30.87 21.65
CA LYS A 407 -5.39 30.97 23.03
C LYS A 407 -6.62 30.10 23.29
N GLN A 408 -7.57 30.08 22.35
CA GLN A 408 -8.74 29.23 22.49
C GLN A 408 -8.38 27.75 22.41
N ALA A 409 -7.55 27.35 21.44
CA ALA A 409 -7.12 25.96 21.33
C ALA A 409 -6.36 25.48 22.58
N GLU A 410 -5.52 26.33 23.17
CA GLU A 410 -4.88 26.05 24.47
C GLU A 410 -5.90 25.89 25.60
N ASN A 411 -6.94 26.73 25.64
CA ASN A 411 -7.99 26.64 26.64
C ASN A 411 -8.77 25.33 26.52
N ASP A 412 -9.14 24.94 25.31
CA ASP A 412 -9.82 23.67 25.05
C ASP A 412 -8.94 22.52 25.54
N VAL A 413 -7.66 22.47 25.13
CA VAL A 413 -6.71 21.46 25.61
C VAL A 413 -6.63 21.42 27.13
N ARG A 414 -6.60 22.57 27.83
CA ARG A 414 -6.62 22.61 29.30
C ARG A 414 -7.91 22.06 29.88
N VAL A 415 -9.07 22.40 29.32
CA VAL A 415 -10.38 21.86 29.75
C VAL A 415 -10.40 20.34 29.66
N PHE A 416 -9.85 19.78 28.59
CA PHE A 416 -9.83 18.34 28.34
C PHE A 416 -8.70 17.59 29.05
N LEU A 417 -7.58 18.23 29.36
CA LEU A 417 -6.55 17.71 30.27
C LEU A 417 -7.01 17.72 31.72
N GLY A 418 -7.75 18.76 32.13
CA GLY A 418 -8.34 18.88 33.46
C GLY A 418 -9.65 18.09 33.62
N LYS A 419 -10.16 17.51 32.52
CA LYS A 419 -11.44 16.78 32.38
C LYS A 419 -12.56 17.23 33.30
N LEU A 420 -13.05 18.45 33.10
CA LEU A 420 -14.13 19.01 33.92
C LEU A 420 -13.70 19.10 35.39
N SER A 421 -12.73 19.95 35.72
CA SER A 421 -12.44 20.25 37.14
C SER A 421 -13.64 20.82 37.91
N GLY A 422 -14.73 21.10 37.20
CA GLY A 422 -16.11 20.89 37.60
C GLY A 422 -16.96 20.77 36.33
N ILE A 423 -18.17 20.24 36.43
CA ILE A 423 -19.27 20.94 35.76
C ILE A 423 -19.45 22.26 36.49
#